data_AF-A0A842REC2-F1
#
_entry.id   AF-A0A842REC2-F1
#
_cell.length_a   1.000
_cell.length_b   1.000
_cell.length_c   1.000
_cell.angle_alpha   90.00
_cell.angle_beta   90.00
_cell.angle_gamma   90.00
#
_symmetry.space_group_name_H-M   'P 1'
#
loop_
_entity.id
_entity.type
_entity.pdbx_description
1 polymer ?
#
loop_
_entity_poly.entity_id
_entity_poly.type
_entity_poly.pdbx_seq_one_letter_code
_entity_poly.pdbx_strand_id
1 'polypeptide(L)'
;MQEEKEKVVNSLIRILKDKTNDDKRLQILYSFHQYKLLLDSPKLMETLISLLKNDPNSDIRRTVAKRFSYIKSIKIMEALITAMEKDEDPYVRFDSTRALGTLDLVEAIPALVKTMQNDPYGRIRDEAAFSLGSIGDESAIPFLANIVRNDDEIFNTAAIAIANINGEKAVSSLIKLLSINKTKNLWYVIYALELLYEKAQKAIPPLCEIAENHRDFSIRAKAIYALGYIGGNEAIQSLQNLLEREKEEYIRFWSALSLARILGEDSKSAEMLWEFFAIGYLEDDQITEYRLLARKWYFEERKKSKKMTDTEQQLYQDEILKRIKDGENRTTEFKAYLRWNEYTKKPNNKLKFKVVKTIAAMMNSEGGILFIGVKNNGEIVGIEKDYATFNKGKQNRDGFQLFLNNAIKQYIGLKYNIFYSIAFANIKKKDICIITIKSSDGPIYIKKKHDKDLFVIRADGGNSKLNIKDAHEYIKMRWGK
;
A
#
# COMPACT_ATOMS: atom_id res chain seq x y z
N MET A 1 10.53 10.84 -46.90
CA MET A 1 9.69 10.87 -45.68
C MET A 1 8.38 10.10 -45.79
N GLN A 2 7.38 10.52 -46.59
CA GLN A 2 6.08 9.81 -46.67
C GLN A 2 6.19 8.40 -47.28
N GLU A 3 6.99 8.24 -48.34
CA GLU A 3 7.24 6.95 -48.99
C GLU A 3 8.03 5.97 -48.10
N GLU A 4 8.97 6.49 -47.30
CA GLU A 4 9.73 5.69 -46.32
C GLU A 4 8.83 5.25 -45.16
N LYS A 5 7.95 6.13 -44.69
CA LYS A 5 6.93 5.81 -43.67
C LYS A 5 6.03 4.66 -44.15
N GLU A 6 5.60 4.71 -45.41
CA GLU A 6 4.77 3.67 -46.01
C GLU A 6 5.51 2.33 -46.19
N LYS A 7 6.78 2.35 -46.59
CA LYS A 7 7.64 1.14 -46.65
C LYS A 7 7.80 0.48 -45.28
N VAL A 8 8.00 1.27 -44.22
CA VAL A 8 8.08 0.76 -42.85
C VAL A 8 6.74 0.16 -42.42
N VAL A 9 5.63 0.86 -42.65
CA VAL A 9 4.27 0.35 -42.33
C VAL A 9 3.99 -0.98 -43.02
N ASN A 10 4.26 -1.09 -44.32
CA ASN A 10 4.04 -2.33 -45.06
C ASN A 10 4.92 -3.48 -44.54
N SER A 11 6.16 -3.18 -44.13
CA SER A 11 7.05 -4.17 -43.52
C SER A 11 6.54 -4.66 -42.16
N LEU A 12 6.06 -3.75 -41.31
CA LEU A 12 5.45 -4.11 -40.02
C LEU A 12 4.21 -4.97 -40.22
N ILE A 13 3.33 -4.59 -41.15
CA ILE A 13 2.13 -5.38 -41.47
C ILE A 13 2.49 -6.78 -41.94
N ARG A 14 3.51 -6.92 -42.79
CA ARG A 14 3.99 -8.23 -43.26
C ARG A 14 4.42 -9.12 -42.10
N ILE A 15 5.21 -8.57 -41.16
CA ILE A 15 5.65 -9.33 -39.97
C ILE A 15 4.46 -9.67 -39.07
N LEU A 16 3.56 -8.72 -38.83
CA LEU A 16 2.40 -8.91 -37.97
C LEU A 16 1.42 -9.98 -38.49
N LYS A 17 1.33 -10.16 -39.82
CA LYS A 17 0.50 -11.18 -40.46
C LYS A 17 1.16 -12.56 -40.56
N ASP A 18 2.46 -12.67 -40.29
CA ASP A 18 3.21 -13.92 -40.37
C ASP A 18 3.00 -14.80 -39.14
N LYS A 19 1.93 -15.61 -39.16
CA LYS A 19 1.53 -16.50 -38.07
C LYS A 19 2.53 -17.63 -37.75
N THR A 20 3.65 -17.73 -38.46
CA THR A 20 4.66 -18.75 -38.19
C THR A 20 5.63 -18.38 -37.07
N ASN A 21 5.66 -17.10 -36.65
CA ASN A 21 6.60 -16.61 -35.65
C ASN A 21 5.97 -15.58 -34.69
N ASP A 22 5.29 -16.09 -33.66
CA ASP A 22 4.63 -15.26 -32.66
C ASP A 22 5.60 -14.43 -31.80
N ASP A 23 6.81 -14.94 -31.52
CA ASP A 23 7.83 -14.20 -30.78
C ASP A 23 8.22 -12.91 -31.51
N LYS A 24 8.44 -12.99 -32.82
CA LYS A 24 8.77 -11.82 -33.64
C LYS A 24 7.58 -10.85 -33.73
N ARG A 25 6.35 -11.36 -33.83
CA ARG A 25 5.14 -10.53 -33.80
C ARG A 25 4.99 -9.79 -32.47
N LEU A 26 5.19 -10.48 -31.35
CA LEU A 26 5.18 -9.90 -30.01
C LEU A 26 6.27 -8.85 -29.81
N GLN A 27 7.51 -9.13 -30.22
CA GLN A 27 8.61 -8.15 -30.16
C GLN A 27 8.26 -6.87 -30.92
N ILE A 28 7.68 -6.99 -32.11
CA ILE A 28 7.19 -5.85 -32.87
C ILE A 28 6.10 -5.13 -32.07
N LEU A 29 5.07 -5.83 -31.58
CA LEU A 29 3.99 -5.23 -30.76
C LEU A 29 4.49 -4.53 -29.49
N TYR A 30 5.51 -5.05 -28.81
CA TYR A 30 6.13 -4.43 -27.64
C TYR A 30 6.88 -3.15 -27.98
N SER A 31 7.49 -3.07 -29.15
CA SER A 31 8.25 -1.89 -29.60
C SER A 31 7.37 -0.78 -30.18
N PHE A 32 6.05 -0.95 -30.29
CA PHE A 32 5.13 0.08 -30.84
C PHE A 32 5.18 1.44 -30.13
N HIS A 33 5.62 1.49 -28.87
CA HIS A 33 5.84 2.78 -28.20
C HIS A 33 6.87 3.67 -28.93
N GLN A 34 7.80 3.07 -29.67
CA GLN A 34 8.82 3.75 -30.49
C GLN A 34 8.27 4.20 -31.86
N TYR A 35 7.11 3.66 -32.26
CA TYR A 35 6.50 3.85 -33.57
C TYR A 35 5.21 4.69 -33.51
N LYS A 36 5.07 5.56 -32.50
CA LYS A 36 3.85 6.36 -32.28
C LYS A 36 3.42 7.14 -33.54
N LEU A 37 4.38 7.65 -34.31
CA LEU A 37 4.15 8.38 -35.57
C LEU A 37 3.55 7.52 -36.70
N LEU A 38 3.60 6.19 -36.60
CA LEU A 38 3.06 5.26 -37.59
C LEU A 38 1.61 4.86 -37.32
N LEU A 39 1.08 5.15 -36.13
CA LEU A 39 -0.27 4.79 -35.71
C LEU A 39 -1.38 5.58 -36.44
N ASP A 40 -1.01 6.68 -37.11
CA ASP A 40 -1.95 7.41 -37.98
C ASP A 40 -2.22 6.68 -39.30
N SER A 41 -1.50 5.59 -39.60
CA SER A 41 -1.71 4.82 -40.83
C SER A 41 -2.99 3.98 -40.76
N PRO A 42 -4.01 4.24 -41.62
CA PRO A 42 -5.27 3.50 -41.59
C PRO A 42 -5.07 2.00 -41.80
N LYS A 43 -4.15 1.61 -42.69
CA LYS A 43 -3.86 0.22 -43.03
C LYS A 43 -3.22 -0.54 -41.85
N LEU A 44 -2.35 0.13 -41.09
CA LEU A 44 -1.77 -0.45 -39.88
C LEU A 44 -2.84 -0.61 -38.80
N MET A 45 -3.69 0.39 -38.62
CA MET A 45 -4.79 0.36 -37.66
C MET A 45 -5.79 -0.75 -37.96
N GLU A 46 -6.19 -0.93 -39.21
CA GLU A 46 -7.05 -2.04 -39.63
C GLU A 46 -6.40 -3.41 -39.38
N THR A 47 -5.09 -3.51 -39.60
CA THR A 47 -4.34 -4.74 -39.30
C THR A 47 -4.35 -5.04 -37.80
N LEU A 48 -4.06 -4.06 -36.95
CA LEU A 48 -4.09 -4.24 -35.50
C LEU A 48 -5.51 -4.57 -35.00
N ILE A 49 -6.55 -3.92 -35.51
CA ILE A 49 -7.95 -4.23 -35.16
C ILE A 49 -8.28 -5.68 -35.54
N SER A 50 -7.85 -6.14 -36.72
CA SER A 50 -8.06 -7.51 -37.15
C SER A 50 -7.33 -8.52 -36.25
N LEU A 51 -6.11 -8.20 -35.80
CA LEU A 51 -5.38 -9.03 -34.84
C LEU A 51 -6.11 -9.14 -33.51
N LEU A 52 -6.60 -8.03 -32.95
CA LEU A 52 -7.39 -8.07 -31.71
C LEU A 52 -8.64 -8.95 -31.84
N LYS A 53 -9.31 -8.93 -33.00
CA LYS A 53 -10.56 -9.66 -33.21
C LYS A 53 -10.37 -11.16 -33.47
N ASN A 54 -9.33 -11.53 -34.23
CA ASN A 54 -9.29 -12.84 -34.90
C ASN A 54 -7.98 -13.60 -34.72
N ASP A 55 -6.98 -13.06 -34.03
CA ASP A 55 -5.71 -13.78 -33.91
C ASP A 55 -5.85 -14.98 -32.97
N PRO A 56 -5.36 -16.19 -33.34
CA PRO A 56 -5.51 -17.37 -32.49
C PRO A 56 -4.68 -17.28 -31.21
N ASN A 57 -3.61 -16.48 -31.20
CA ASN A 57 -2.75 -16.33 -30.03
C ASN A 57 -3.29 -15.20 -29.12
N SER A 58 -3.73 -15.54 -27.91
CA SER A 58 -4.30 -14.57 -26.97
C SER A 58 -3.27 -13.55 -26.47
N ASP A 59 -1.97 -13.87 -26.40
CA ASP A 59 -0.94 -12.90 -26.05
C ASP A 59 -0.79 -11.81 -27.11
N ILE A 60 -1.00 -12.14 -28.39
CA ILE A 60 -1.05 -11.15 -29.47
C ILE A 60 -2.26 -10.23 -29.26
N ARG A 61 -3.47 -10.81 -29.12
CA ARG A 61 -4.71 -10.04 -28.91
C ARG A 61 -4.59 -9.10 -27.72
N ARG A 62 -4.10 -9.64 -26.60
CA ARG A 62 -3.85 -8.91 -25.35
C ARG A 62 -2.85 -7.77 -25.54
N THR A 63 -1.75 -8.03 -26.24
CA THR A 63 -0.72 -7.00 -26.46
C THR A 63 -1.26 -5.88 -27.34
N VAL A 64 -2.09 -6.20 -28.34
CA VAL A 64 -2.79 -5.20 -29.16
C VAL A 64 -3.76 -4.37 -28.31
N ALA A 65 -4.57 -4.98 -27.45
CA ALA A 65 -5.48 -4.25 -26.55
C ALA A 65 -4.73 -3.22 -25.69
N LYS A 66 -3.57 -3.61 -25.12
CA LYS A 66 -2.71 -2.67 -24.37
C LYS A 66 -2.12 -1.55 -25.21
N ARG A 67 -1.84 -1.78 -26.50
CA ARG A 67 -1.35 -0.71 -27.39
C ARG A 67 -2.45 0.29 -27.73
N PHE A 68 -3.69 -0.17 -27.81
CA PHE A 68 -4.85 0.67 -28.08
C PHE A 68 -5.18 1.63 -26.94
N SER A 69 -4.72 1.40 -25.70
CA SER A 69 -4.92 2.30 -24.56
C SER A 69 -4.39 3.74 -24.75
N TYR A 70 -3.64 4.01 -25.82
CA TYR A 70 -3.06 5.33 -26.12
C TYR A 70 -3.62 5.99 -27.39
N ILE A 71 -4.61 5.38 -28.04
CA ILE A 71 -5.16 5.84 -29.33
C ILE A 71 -6.67 6.01 -29.18
N LYS A 72 -7.14 7.26 -29.09
CA LYS A 72 -8.57 7.56 -29.08
C LYS A 72 -9.12 7.48 -30.51
N SER A 73 -9.95 6.48 -30.79
CA SER A 73 -10.62 6.29 -32.09
C SER A 73 -11.89 5.46 -31.92
N ILE A 74 -12.98 5.85 -32.59
CA ILE A 74 -14.28 5.14 -32.55
C ILE A 74 -14.11 3.68 -33.00
N LYS A 75 -13.35 3.43 -34.07
CA LYS A 75 -13.10 2.05 -34.56
C LYS A 75 -12.36 1.20 -33.55
N ILE A 76 -11.44 1.81 -32.78
CA ILE A 76 -10.70 1.12 -31.73
C ILE A 76 -11.61 0.85 -30.53
N MET A 77 -12.42 1.84 -30.14
CA MET A 77 -13.43 1.69 -29.09
C MET A 77 -14.36 0.51 -29.36
N GLU A 78 -14.94 0.42 -30.57
CA GLU A 78 -15.81 -0.70 -30.97
C GLU A 78 -15.08 -2.04 -30.93
N ALA A 79 -13.82 -2.08 -31.36
CA ALA A 79 -12.99 -3.29 -31.33
C ALA A 79 -12.67 -3.71 -29.88
N LEU A 80 -12.35 -2.76 -29.00
CA LEU A 80 -12.10 -3.00 -27.58
C LEU A 80 -13.37 -3.42 -26.84
N ILE A 81 -14.53 -2.83 -27.13
CA ILE A 81 -15.83 -3.25 -26.57
C ILE A 81 -16.11 -4.69 -26.98
N THR A 82 -15.92 -5.02 -28.26
CA THR A 82 -16.13 -6.39 -28.75
C THR A 82 -15.22 -7.39 -28.04
N ALA A 83 -13.93 -7.08 -27.91
CA ALA A 83 -12.96 -7.93 -27.21
C ALA A 83 -13.29 -8.05 -25.71
N MET A 84 -13.65 -6.95 -25.05
CA MET A 84 -14.08 -6.93 -23.66
C MET A 84 -15.31 -7.82 -23.42
N GLU A 85 -16.30 -7.83 -24.32
CA GLU A 85 -17.54 -8.59 -24.10
C GLU A 85 -17.43 -10.06 -24.50
N LYS A 86 -16.61 -10.40 -25.50
CA LYS A 86 -16.70 -11.68 -26.22
C LYS A 86 -15.42 -12.49 -26.29
N ASP A 87 -14.26 -11.93 -25.94
CA ASP A 87 -13.01 -12.69 -26.02
C ASP A 87 -13.02 -13.84 -24.99
N GLU A 88 -12.64 -15.03 -25.44
CA GLU A 88 -12.56 -16.22 -24.59
C GLU A 88 -11.50 -16.07 -23.49
N ASP A 89 -10.42 -15.33 -23.76
CA ASP A 89 -9.30 -15.16 -22.86
C ASP A 89 -9.58 -14.02 -21.86
N PRO A 90 -9.62 -14.30 -20.54
CA PRO A 90 -9.93 -13.29 -19.53
C PRO A 90 -8.89 -12.17 -19.45
N TYR A 91 -7.64 -12.41 -19.85
CA TYR A 91 -6.62 -11.35 -19.87
C TYR A 91 -6.83 -10.39 -21.04
N VAL A 92 -7.33 -10.87 -22.18
CA VAL A 92 -7.72 -9.99 -23.30
C VAL A 92 -8.92 -9.14 -22.89
N ARG A 93 -9.95 -9.72 -22.27
CA ARG A 93 -11.10 -8.97 -21.75
C ARG A 93 -10.68 -7.91 -20.73
N PHE A 94 -9.82 -8.29 -19.79
CA PHE A 94 -9.26 -7.39 -18.76
C PHE A 94 -8.49 -6.21 -19.37
N ASP A 95 -7.52 -6.48 -20.26
CA ASP A 95 -6.72 -5.41 -20.86
C ASP A 95 -7.54 -4.54 -21.82
N SER A 96 -8.60 -5.09 -22.43
CA SER A 96 -9.56 -4.32 -23.24
C SER A 96 -10.43 -3.41 -22.37
N THR A 97 -10.92 -3.91 -21.23
CA THR A 97 -11.66 -3.14 -20.22
C THR A 97 -10.83 -1.95 -19.74
N ARG A 98 -9.58 -2.20 -19.35
CA ARG A 98 -8.63 -1.15 -18.93
C ARG A 98 -8.38 -0.11 -20.02
N ALA A 99 -8.22 -0.56 -21.26
CA ALA A 99 -7.95 0.34 -22.38
C ALA A 99 -9.10 1.32 -22.58
N LEU A 100 -10.36 0.86 -22.47
CA LEU A 100 -11.54 1.72 -22.56
C LEU A 100 -11.56 2.79 -21.45
N GLY A 101 -11.26 2.42 -20.21
CA GLY A 101 -11.14 3.38 -19.10
C GLY A 101 -10.00 4.38 -19.27
N THR A 102 -8.82 3.91 -19.70
CA THR A 102 -7.63 4.76 -19.92
C THR A 102 -7.84 5.79 -21.02
N LEU A 103 -8.62 5.43 -22.05
CA LEU A 103 -8.93 6.31 -23.16
C LEU A 103 -10.01 7.34 -22.81
N ASP A 104 -10.62 7.28 -21.63
CA ASP A 104 -11.65 8.23 -21.20
C ASP A 104 -12.76 8.36 -22.26
N LEU A 105 -13.41 7.22 -22.55
CA LEU A 105 -14.44 7.07 -23.57
C LEU A 105 -15.80 6.90 -22.91
N VAL A 106 -16.54 7.99 -22.80
CA VAL A 106 -17.88 8.03 -22.17
C VAL A 106 -18.86 7.09 -22.87
N GLU A 107 -18.73 6.91 -24.18
CA GLU A 107 -19.58 6.02 -24.98
C GLU A 107 -19.40 4.53 -24.61
N ALA A 108 -18.30 4.17 -23.93
CA ALA A 108 -18.05 2.82 -23.45
C ALA A 108 -18.75 2.49 -22.12
N ILE A 109 -19.33 3.48 -21.43
CA ILE A 109 -19.96 3.30 -20.10
C ILE A 109 -21.01 2.19 -20.09
N PRO A 110 -21.97 2.09 -21.04
CA PRO A 110 -22.96 1.01 -21.01
C PRO A 110 -22.34 -0.39 -21.07
N ALA A 111 -21.29 -0.56 -21.88
CA ALA A 111 -20.57 -1.82 -21.99
C ALA A 111 -19.78 -2.12 -20.70
N LEU A 112 -19.10 -1.12 -20.14
CA LEU A 112 -18.37 -1.26 -18.87
C LEU A 112 -19.30 -1.58 -17.69
N VAL A 113 -20.49 -0.98 -17.62
CA VAL A 113 -21.51 -1.29 -16.60
C VAL A 113 -21.96 -2.76 -16.71
N LYS A 114 -22.21 -3.24 -17.93
CA LYS A 114 -22.58 -4.64 -18.17
C LYS A 114 -21.45 -5.59 -17.77
N THR A 115 -20.20 -5.29 -18.10
CA THR A 115 -19.02 -6.08 -17.69
C THR A 115 -18.86 -6.11 -16.18
N MET A 116 -18.97 -4.96 -15.51
CA MET A 116 -18.92 -4.85 -14.04
C MET A 116 -19.98 -5.72 -13.35
N GLN A 117 -21.18 -5.80 -13.94
CA GLN A 117 -22.29 -6.57 -13.36
C GLN A 117 -22.21 -8.07 -13.64
N ASN A 118 -21.69 -8.49 -14.81
CA ASN A 118 -21.94 -9.84 -15.32
C ASN A 118 -20.70 -10.65 -15.73
N ASP A 119 -19.48 -10.07 -15.77
CA ASP A 119 -18.30 -10.87 -16.13
C ASP A 119 -18.05 -11.96 -15.07
N PRO A 120 -17.79 -13.23 -15.47
CA PRO A 120 -17.60 -14.32 -14.51
C PRO A 120 -16.34 -14.20 -13.64
N TYR A 121 -15.40 -13.31 -13.97
CA TYR A 121 -14.18 -13.10 -13.19
C TYR A 121 -14.25 -11.78 -12.42
N GLY A 122 -14.27 -11.86 -11.09
CA GLY A 122 -14.27 -10.70 -10.18
C GLY A 122 -13.22 -9.65 -10.52
N ARG A 123 -12.02 -10.07 -10.93
CA ARG A 123 -10.94 -9.16 -11.33
C ARG A 123 -11.29 -8.29 -12.55
N ILE A 124 -12.08 -8.80 -13.49
CA ILE A 124 -12.55 -8.04 -14.65
C ILE A 124 -13.67 -7.09 -14.23
N ARG A 125 -14.57 -7.56 -13.36
CA ARG A 125 -15.63 -6.72 -12.77
C ARG A 125 -15.05 -5.53 -12.00
N ASP A 126 -14.00 -5.77 -11.21
CA ASP A 126 -13.21 -4.74 -10.50
C ASP A 126 -12.60 -3.73 -11.47
N GLU A 127 -11.93 -4.20 -12.53
CA GLU A 127 -11.33 -3.31 -13.54
C GLU A 127 -12.38 -2.49 -14.28
N ALA A 128 -13.58 -3.04 -14.50
CA ALA A 128 -14.69 -2.30 -15.11
C ALA A 128 -15.21 -1.20 -14.16
N ALA A 129 -15.38 -1.48 -12.87
CA ALA A 129 -15.73 -0.47 -11.87
C ALA A 129 -14.65 0.63 -11.78
N PHE A 130 -13.37 0.26 -11.76
CA PHE A 130 -12.25 1.20 -11.77
C PHE A 130 -12.21 2.05 -13.05
N SER A 131 -12.47 1.45 -14.21
CA SER A 131 -12.52 2.14 -15.51
C SER A 131 -13.66 3.15 -15.57
N LEU A 132 -14.85 2.82 -15.04
CA LEU A 132 -15.96 3.76 -14.89
C LEU A 132 -15.57 4.96 -14.02
N GLY A 133 -14.88 4.71 -12.90
CA GLY A 133 -14.34 5.77 -12.03
C GLY A 133 -13.29 6.64 -12.72
N SER A 134 -12.49 6.05 -13.61
CA SER A 134 -11.42 6.75 -14.35
C SER A 134 -11.96 7.64 -15.47
N ILE A 135 -13.04 7.23 -16.13
CA ILE A 135 -13.77 8.05 -17.11
C ILE A 135 -14.36 9.29 -16.42
N GLY A 136 -14.84 9.12 -15.18
CA GLY A 136 -15.27 10.25 -14.38
C GLY A 136 -16.62 10.86 -14.76
N ASP A 137 -17.43 10.14 -15.56
CA ASP A 137 -18.77 10.58 -15.91
C ASP A 137 -19.80 10.20 -14.83
N GLU A 138 -20.58 11.19 -14.40
CA GLU A 138 -21.56 11.02 -13.32
C GLU A 138 -22.70 10.04 -13.64
N SER A 139 -22.93 9.71 -14.92
CA SER A 139 -23.93 8.70 -15.33
C SER A 139 -23.61 7.29 -14.83
N ALA A 140 -22.35 7.01 -14.47
CA ALA A 140 -21.94 5.72 -13.90
C ALA A 140 -22.31 5.58 -12.40
N ILE A 141 -22.57 6.68 -11.68
CA ILE A 141 -22.77 6.70 -10.23
C ILE A 141 -23.91 5.78 -9.76
N PRO A 142 -25.10 5.76 -10.38
CA PRO A 142 -26.19 4.90 -9.92
C PRO A 142 -25.84 3.40 -9.97
N PHE A 143 -25.09 2.99 -11.00
CA PHE A 143 -24.67 1.60 -11.17
C PHE A 143 -23.60 1.21 -10.16
N LEU A 144 -22.61 2.08 -9.93
CA LEU A 144 -21.59 1.87 -8.90
C LEU A 144 -22.22 1.82 -7.50
N ALA A 145 -23.17 2.72 -7.21
CA ALA A 145 -23.87 2.75 -5.92
C ALA A 145 -24.69 1.47 -5.68
N ASN A 146 -25.26 0.89 -6.73
CA ASN A 146 -25.93 -0.40 -6.65
C ASN A 146 -24.96 -1.53 -6.30
N ILE A 147 -23.76 -1.54 -6.89
CA ILE A 147 -22.70 -2.50 -6.54
C ILE A 147 -22.27 -2.33 -5.09
N VAL A 148 -22.03 -1.11 -4.61
CA VAL A 148 -21.67 -0.85 -3.21
C VAL A 148 -22.72 -1.39 -2.23
N ARG A 149 -24.00 -1.42 -2.62
CA ARG A 149 -25.10 -1.89 -1.76
C ARG A 149 -25.24 -3.41 -1.76
N ASN A 150 -25.16 -4.01 -2.94
CA ASN A 150 -25.69 -5.36 -3.17
C ASN A 150 -24.62 -6.40 -3.54
N ASP A 151 -23.38 -5.98 -3.72
CA ASP A 151 -22.28 -6.86 -4.09
C ASP A 151 -21.32 -7.09 -2.91
N ASP A 152 -20.82 -8.31 -2.78
CA ASP A 152 -19.92 -8.70 -1.70
C ASP A 152 -18.44 -8.78 -2.11
N GLU A 153 -18.14 -8.69 -3.42
CA GLU A 153 -16.83 -8.94 -4.01
C GLU A 153 -16.13 -7.63 -4.40
N ILE A 154 -16.81 -6.74 -5.12
CA ILE A 154 -16.21 -5.54 -5.74
C ILE A 154 -16.72 -4.21 -5.15
N PHE A 155 -17.46 -4.26 -4.04
CA PHE A 155 -18.08 -3.09 -3.40
C PHE A 155 -17.08 -2.00 -3.00
N ASN A 156 -15.88 -2.39 -2.56
CA ASN A 156 -14.79 -1.49 -2.19
C ASN A 156 -14.30 -0.71 -3.42
N THR A 157 -14.08 -1.40 -4.54
CA THR A 157 -13.68 -0.78 -5.81
C THR A 157 -14.75 0.16 -6.32
N ALA A 158 -16.02 -0.23 -6.24
CA ALA A 158 -17.14 0.63 -6.64
C ALA A 158 -17.26 1.90 -5.79
N ALA A 159 -17.06 1.82 -4.47
CA ALA A 159 -17.06 3.00 -3.60
C ALA A 159 -15.93 3.98 -3.96
N ILE A 160 -14.72 3.47 -4.19
CA ILE A 160 -13.57 4.27 -4.62
C ILE A 160 -13.81 4.86 -6.01
N ALA A 161 -14.42 4.11 -6.94
CA ALA A 161 -14.77 4.59 -8.26
C ALA A 161 -15.76 5.77 -8.20
N ILE A 162 -16.75 5.74 -7.31
CA ILE A 162 -17.63 6.90 -7.08
C ILE A 162 -16.83 8.11 -6.61
N ALA A 163 -15.86 7.95 -5.70
CA ALA A 163 -14.99 9.05 -5.29
C ALA A 163 -14.11 9.57 -6.45
N ASN A 164 -13.58 8.68 -7.29
CA ASN A 164 -12.76 9.05 -8.45
C ASN A 164 -13.54 9.84 -9.51
N ILE A 165 -14.85 9.57 -9.66
CA ILE A 165 -15.73 10.39 -10.53
C ILE A 165 -15.70 11.86 -10.12
N ASN A 166 -15.51 12.13 -8.83
CA ASN A 166 -15.18 13.45 -8.29
C ASN A 166 -16.22 14.54 -8.65
N GLY A 167 -17.12 14.85 -7.73
CA GLY A 167 -18.14 15.87 -7.97
C GLY A 167 -19.22 15.87 -6.91
N GLU A 168 -20.15 16.82 -7.01
CA GLU A 168 -21.22 16.97 -6.02
C GLU A 168 -22.17 15.76 -6.01
N LYS A 169 -22.43 15.15 -7.17
CA LYS A 169 -23.26 13.92 -7.23
C LYS A 169 -22.57 12.73 -6.60
N ALA A 170 -21.24 12.62 -6.71
CA ALA A 170 -20.46 11.57 -6.05
C ALA A 170 -20.56 11.70 -4.52
N VAL A 171 -20.31 12.90 -3.98
CA VAL A 171 -20.47 13.18 -2.54
C VAL A 171 -21.89 12.87 -2.07
N SER A 172 -22.90 13.34 -2.80
CA SER A 172 -24.31 13.11 -2.46
C SER A 172 -24.68 11.62 -2.48
N SER A 173 -24.13 10.85 -3.43
CA SER A 173 -24.35 9.41 -3.52
C SER A 173 -23.71 8.67 -2.36
N LEU A 174 -22.47 9.01 -2.00
CA LEU A 174 -21.76 8.41 -0.88
C LEU A 174 -22.44 8.74 0.47
N ILE A 175 -22.94 9.96 0.66
CA ILE A 175 -23.74 10.32 1.85
C ILE A 175 -24.99 9.44 1.95
N LYS A 176 -25.72 9.23 0.85
CA LYS A 176 -26.88 8.32 0.84
C LYS A 176 -26.50 6.88 1.18
N LEU A 177 -25.31 6.44 0.75
CA LEU A 177 -24.80 5.10 1.06
C LEU A 177 -24.43 4.95 2.54
N LEU A 178 -23.99 6.01 3.23
CA LEU A 178 -23.75 5.99 4.69
C LEU A 178 -25.02 5.62 5.46
N SER A 179 -26.17 6.20 5.10
CA SER A 179 -27.43 6.00 5.84
C SER A 179 -28.03 4.59 5.67
N ILE A 180 -27.67 3.88 4.60
CA ILE A 180 -28.31 2.62 4.21
C ILE A 180 -27.43 1.40 4.58
N ASN A 181 -26.11 1.54 4.66
CA ASN A 181 -25.20 0.41 4.83
C ASN A 181 -24.75 0.23 6.29
N LYS A 182 -25.22 -0.83 6.98
CA LYS A 182 -25.05 -0.94 8.43
C LYS A 182 -23.86 -1.73 8.97
N THR A 183 -23.08 -2.49 8.20
CA THR A 183 -22.05 -3.30 8.90
C THR A 183 -20.78 -3.78 8.18
N LYS A 184 -20.67 -3.81 6.84
CA LYS A 184 -19.37 -4.22 6.21
C LYS A 184 -18.84 -3.26 5.15
N ASN A 185 -19.71 -2.71 4.30
CA ASN A 185 -19.24 -1.81 3.22
C ASN A 185 -19.12 -0.37 3.70
N LEU A 186 -19.69 -0.04 4.87
CA LEU A 186 -19.69 1.30 5.45
C LEU A 186 -18.27 1.87 5.61
N TRP A 187 -17.28 1.04 5.99
CA TRP A 187 -15.89 1.47 6.10
C TRP A 187 -15.36 2.06 4.77
N TYR A 188 -15.69 1.42 3.64
CA TYR A 188 -15.24 1.85 2.32
C TYR A 188 -16.01 3.05 1.79
N VAL A 189 -17.28 3.22 2.19
CA VAL A 189 -18.04 4.45 1.89
C VAL A 189 -17.41 5.64 2.62
N ILE A 190 -17.05 5.46 3.91
CA ILE A 190 -16.33 6.50 4.67
C ILE A 190 -14.96 6.76 4.05
N TYR A 191 -14.23 5.72 3.65
CA TYR A 191 -12.95 5.89 2.96
C TYR A 191 -13.07 6.62 1.62
N ALA A 192 -14.12 6.35 0.84
CA ALA A 192 -14.38 7.06 -0.40
C ALA A 192 -14.64 8.56 -0.15
N LEU A 193 -15.34 8.90 0.92
CA LEU A 193 -15.54 10.30 1.33
C LEU A 193 -14.24 10.97 1.80
N GLU A 194 -13.39 10.24 2.53
CA GLU A 194 -12.05 10.73 2.93
C GLU A 194 -11.20 11.10 1.70
N LEU A 195 -11.21 10.28 0.64
CA LEU A 195 -10.46 10.53 -0.60
C LEU A 195 -10.90 11.80 -1.34
N LEU A 196 -12.06 12.36 -1.01
CA LEU A 196 -12.57 13.61 -1.58
C LEU A 196 -12.10 14.85 -0.80
N TYR A 197 -11.47 14.69 0.37
CA TYR A 197 -10.96 15.78 1.21
C TYR A 197 -12.01 16.90 1.41
N GLU A 198 -11.62 18.16 1.23
CA GLU A 198 -12.48 19.35 1.40
C GLU A 198 -13.73 19.34 0.50
N LYS A 199 -13.80 18.52 -0.56
CA LYS A 199 -15.02 18.44 -1.40
C LYS A 199 -16.16 17.72 -0.68
N ALA A 200 -15.85 16.90 0.33
CA ALA A 200 -16.83 16.14 1.09
C ALA A 200 -17.37 16.88 2.33
N GLN A 201 -17.31 18.22 2.38
CA GLN A 201 -17.84 19.04 3.49
C GLN A 201 -19.29 18.69 3.87
N LYS A 202 -20.15 18.40 2.87
CA LYS A 202 -21.54 17.98 3.10
C LYS A 202 -21.68 16.65 3.86
N ALA A 203 -20.61 15.85 3.93
CA ALA A 203 -20.58 14.59 4.66
C ALA A 203 -20.16 14.75 6.13
N ILE A 204 -19.77 15.95 6.59
CA ILE A 204 -19.37 16.17 7.99
C ILE A 204 -20.49 15.79 8.97
N PRO A 205 -21.74 16.30 8.85
CA PRO A 205 -22.78 15.96 9.81
C PRO A 205 -23.04 14.44 9.96
N PRO A 206 -23.24 13.65 8.88
CA PRO A 206 -23.43 12.21 9.02
C PRO A 206 -22.16 11.48 9.49
N LEU A 207 -20.95 11.98 9.19
CA LEU A 207 -19.72 11.40 9.72
C LEU A 207 -19.55 11.67 11.22
N CYS A 208 -19.96 12.84 11.72
CA CYS A 208 -20.01 13.14 13.16
C CYS A 208 -20.98 12.21 13.87
N GLU A 209 -22.18 11.98 13.31
CA GLU A 209 -23.14 11.04 13.87
C GLU A 209 -22.57 9.61 13.98
N ILE A 210 -21.85 9.14 12.95
CA ILE A 210 -21.18 7.83 12.95
C ILE A 210 -20.03 7.82 13.98
N ALA A 211 -19.22 8.87 14.03
CA ALA A 211 -18.10 8.99 14.97
C ALA A 211 -18.57 8.94 16.44
N GLU A 212 -19.72 9.54 16.74
CA GLU A 212 -20.29 9.58 18.08
C GLU A 212 -21.02 8.29 18.46
N ASN A 213 -21.86 7.76 17.56
CA ASN A 213 -22.89 6.80 17.96
C ASN A 213 -22.72 5.38 17.39
N HIS A 214 -21.81 5.16 16.43
CA HIS A 214 -21.70 3.85 15.80
C HIS A 214 -21.16 2.78 16.78
N ARG A 215 -21.81 1.61 16.86
CA ARG A 215 -21.43 0.56 17.82
C ARG A 215 -20.03 -0.04 17.63
N ASP A 216 -19.53 -0.01 16.40
CA ASP A 216 -18.23 -0.55 16.03
C ASP A 216 -17.16 0.55 16.10
N PHE A 217 -16.20 0.38 17.02
CA PHE A 217 -15.12 1.33 17.24
C PHE A 217 -14.23 1.54 16.01
N SER A 218 -14.00 0.53 15.18
CA SER A 218 -13.21 0.68 13.95
C SER A 218 -13.92 1.57 12.92
N ILE A 219 -15.25 1.48 12.84
CA ILE A 219 -16.05 2.37 12.00
C ILE A 219 -16.07 3.79 12.55
N ARG A 220 -16.22 3.96 13.87
CA ARG A 220 -16.13 5.28 14.53
C ARG A 220 -14.77 5.94 14.24
N ALA A 221 -13.68 5.22 14.48
CA ALA A 221 -12.32 5.67 14.20
C ALA A 221 -12.10 6.04 12.74
N LYS A 222 -12.66 5.26 11.81
CA LYS A 222 -12.60 5.58 10.38
C LYS A 222 -13.34 6.88 10.05
N ALA A 223 -14.52 7.11 10.63
CA ALA A 223 -15.26 8.37 10.47
C ALA A 223 -14.49 9.57 11.04
N ILE A 224 -13.93 9.41 12.25
CA ILE A 224 -13.06 10.39 12.90
C ILE A 224 -11.87 10.76 12.00
N TYR A 225 -11.19 9.75 11.46
CA TYR A 225 -10.06 9.95 10.58
C TYR A 225 -10.45 10.67 9.28
N ALA A 226 -11.59 10.30 8.70
CA ALA A 226 -12.13 10.98 7.53
C ALA A 226 -12.44 12.47 7.81
N LEU A 227 -13.04 12.78 8.97
CA LEU A 227 -13.27 14.17 9.43
C LEU A 227 -11.95 14.96 9.49
N GLY A 228 -10.85 14.32 9.93
CA GLY A 228 -9.50 14.89 9.91
C GLY A 228 -8.98 15.31 8.53
N TYR A 229 -9.39 14.61 7.47
CA TYR A 229 -9.01 14.92 6.09
C TYR A 229 -9.95 15.89 5.40
N ILE A 230 -11.25 15.84 5.73
CA ILE A 230 -12.26 16.74 5.18
C ILE A 230 -12.10 18.15 5.78
N GLY A 231 -11.78 18.22 7.08
CA GLY A 231 -11.59 19.47 7.82
C GLY A 231 -12.89 20.27 7.99
N GLY A 232 -12.77 21.50 8.48
CA GLY A 232 -13.90 22.42 8.72
C GLY A 232 -14.26 22.56 10.21
N ASN A 233 -14.91 23.68 10.54
CA ASN A 233 -15.17 24.07 11.94
C ASN A 233 -16.07 23.07 12.68
N GLU A 234 -17.07 22.52 12.00
CA GLU A 234 -17.97 21.52 12.59
C GLU A 234 -17.23 20.21 12.91
N ALA A 235 -16.35 19.76 12.00
CA ALA A 235 -15.49 18.61 12.24
C ALA A 235 -14.56 18.86 13.43
N ILE A 236 -13.92 20.05 13.51
CA ILE A 236 -13.07 20.43 14.65
C ILE A 236 -13.87 20.35 15.96
N GLN A 237 -15.06 20.95 16.02
CA GLN A 237 -15.87 20.97 17.23
C GLN A 237 -16.29 19.56 17.67
N SER A 238 -16.74 18.70 16.74
CA SER A 238 -17.11 17.32 17.06
C SER A 238 -15.91 16.52 17.55
N LEU A 239 -14.75 16.64 16.89
CA LEU A 239 -13.53 15.95 17.30
C LEU A 239 -13.03 16.43 18.68
N GLN A 240 -13.14 17.72 19.00
CA GLN A 240 -12.82 18.25 20.34
C GLN A 240 -13.74 17.66 21.40
N ASN A 241 -15.05 17.64 21.13
CA ASN A 241 -16.02 17.04 22.03
C ASN A 241 -15.74 15.54 22.27
N LEU A 242 -15.41 14.80 21.21
CA LEU A 242 -15.03 13.38 21.32
C LEU A 242 -13.76 13.20 22.14
N LEU A 243 -12.73 14.03 21.91
CA LEU A 243 -11.47 13.96 22.64
C LEU A 243 -11.64 14.17 24.16
N GLU A 244 -12.57 15.05 24.55
CA GLU A 244 -12.84 15.39 25.95
C GLU A 244 -13.79 14.42 26.65
N ARG A 245 -14.82 13.91 25.95
CA ARG A 245 -15.93 13.18 26.60
C ARG A 245 -15.83 11.67 26.44
N GLU A 246 -15.12 11.18 25.44
CA GLU A 246 -15.00 9.74 25.20
C GLU A 246 -14.18 9.07 26.29
N LYS A 247 -14.63 7.89 26.73
CA LYS A 247 -13.88 7.05 27.67
C LYS A 247 -12.89 6.15 26.94
N GLU A 248 -13.24 5.76 25.72
CA GLU A 248 -12.45 4.83 24.92
C GLU A 248 -11.19 5.52 24.40
N GLU A 249 -10.03 5.08 24.87
CA GLU A 249 -8.73 5.67 24.52
C GLU A 249 -8.48 5.60 23.01
N TYR A 250 -8.94 4.52 22.36
CA TYR A 250 -8.85 4.37 20.92
C TYR A 250 -9.53 5.52 20.15
N ILE A 251 -10.72 5.94 20.59
CA ILE A 251 -11.48 7.02 19.96
C ILE A 251 -10.86 8.38 20.24
N ARG A 252 -10.39 8.59 21.47
CA ARG A 252 -9.66 9.81 21.84
C ARG A 252 -8.37 9.97 21.03
N PHE A 253 -7.63 8.87 20.82
CA PHE A 253 -6.43 8.85 19.99
C PHE A 253 -6.70 9.34 18.56
N TRP A 254 -7.69 8.74 17.89
CA TRP A 254 -8.03 9.13 16.52
C TRP A 254 -8.56 10.56 16.45
N SER A 255 -9.26 11.02 17.48
CA SER A 255 -9.75 12.39 17.57
C SER A 255 -8.58 13.38 17.68
N ALA A 256 -7.61 13.09 18.55
CA ALA A 256 -6.39 13.89 18.68
C ALA A 256 -5.57 13.90 17.37
N LEU A 257 -5.43 12.74 16.71
CA LEU A 257 -4.72 12.63 15.44
C LEU A 257 -5.37 13.47 14.33
N SER A 258 -6.70 13.40 14.26
CA SER A 258 -7.49 14.10 13.26
C SER A 258 -7.50 15.61 13.52
N LEU A 259 -7.59 16.03 14.78
CA LEU A 259 -7.45 17.44 15.17
C LEU A 259 -6.06 17.99 14.88
N ALA A 260 -4.99 17.26 15.23
CA ALA A 260 -3.63 17.70 14.98
C ALA A 260 -3.35 17.83 13.47
N ARG A 261 -3.98 16.99 12.63
CA ARG A 261 -3.94 17.13 11.17
C ARG A 261 -4.60 18.43 10.69
N ILE A 262 -5.73 18.81 11.27
CA ILE A 262 -6.46 20.02 10.87
C ILE A 262 -5.80 21.29 11.42
N LEU A 263 -5.46 21.29 12.71
CA LEU A 263 -5.01 22.47 13.46
C LEU A 263 -3.49 22.68 13.42
N GLY A 264 -2.74 21.69 12.94
CA GLY A 264 -1.27 21.75 12.83
C GLY A 264 -0.53 21.27 14.09
N GLU A 265 0.80 21.25 13.95
CA GLU A 265 1.75 20.64 14.89
C GLU A 265 1.88 21.35 16.25
N ASP A 266 1.47 22.62 16.33
CA ASP A 266 1.51 23.44 17.55
C ASP A 266 0.17 23.40 18.32
N SER A 267 -0.78 22.58 17.86
CA SER A 267 -2.08 22.46 18.54
C SER A 267 -1.96 21.67 19.84
N LYS A 268 -2.79 22.00 20.83
CA LYS A 268 -2.97 21.18 22.04
C LYS A 268 -3.28 19.72 21.72
N SER A 269 -3.90 19.45 20.57
CA SER A 269 -4.16 18.08 20.10
C SER A 269 -2.88 17.35 19.68
N ALA A 270 -1.89 18.04 19.12
CA ALA A 270 -0.57 17.49 18.85
C ALA A 270 0.23 17.22 20.14
N GLU A 271 0.07 18.06 21.17
CA GLU A 271 0.60 17.81 22.52
C GLU A 271 -0.08 16.59 23.18
N MET A 272 -1.39 16.43 23.02
CA MET A 272 -2.10 15.25 23.53
C MET A 272 -1.71 13.96 22.78
N LEU A 273 -1.41 14.02 21.47
CA LEU A 273 -0.80 12.88 20.76
C LEU A 273 0.56 12.50 21.34
N TRP A 274 1.33 13.49 21.80
CA TRP A 274 2.57 13.26 22.53
C TRP A 274 2.31 12.66 23.90
N GLU A 275 1.25 13.04 24.62
CA GLU A 275 0.85 12.40 25.89
C GLU A 275 0.37 10.96 25.69
N PHE A 276 -0.40 10.66 24.64
CA PHE A 276 -0.74 9.28 24.23
C PHE A 276 0.52 8.43 23.97
N PHE A 277 1.62 9.08 23.59
CA PHE A 277 2.92 8.47 23.39
C PHE A 277 3.74 8.38 24.69
N ALA A 278 3.72 9.41 25.54
CA ALA A 278 4.56 9.56 26.74
C ALA A 278 3.98 8.86 27.99
N ILE A 279 2.66 8.72 28.08
CA ILE A 279 1.97 8.04 29.18
C ILE A 279 1.69 6.59 28.80
N GLY A 280 2.63 5.71 29.17
CA GLY A 280 2.35 4.44 29.84
C GLY A 280 1.72 3.23 29.09
N TYR A 281 2.38 2.08 29.26
CA TYR A 281 1.78 0.81 29.70
C TYR A 281 0.34 0.49 29.27
N LEU A 282 0.16 -0.15 28.11
CA LEU A 282 -0.98 -1.04 27.87
C LEU A 282 -0.51 -2.17 26.94
N GLU A 283 -0.66 -3.41 27.42
CA GLU A 283 -0.21 -4.67 26.82
C GLU A 283 -1.19 -5.21 25.77
N ASP A 284 -1.76 -4.34 24.93
CA ASP A 284 -2.77 -4.76 23.95
C ASP A 284 -2.28 -4.58 22.50
N ASP A 285 -2.33 -5.67 21.72
CA ASP A 285 -1.71 -5.79 20.39
C ASP A 285 -2.21 -4.74 19.38
N GLN A 286 -3.44 -4.22 19.55
CA GLN A 286 -3.97 -3.18 18.68
C GLN A 286 -3.32 -1.80 18.91
N ILE A 287 -2.91 -1.49 20.14
CA ILE A 287 -2.34 -0.18 20.51
C ILE A 287 -0.96 0.06 19.85
N THR A 288 -0.25 -1.01 19.49
CA THR A 288 1.10 -0.94 18.91
C THR A 288 1.11 -0.32 17.51
N GLU A 289 0.10 -0.59 16.67
CA GLU A 289 0.01 0.01 15.33
C GLU A 289 -0.33 1.50 15.37
N TYR A 290 -1.20 1.90 16.30
CA TYR A 290 -1.63 3.29 16.47
C TYR A 290 -0.52 4.15 17.06
N ARG A 291 0.23 3.61 18.03
CA ARG A 291 1.49 4.22 18.50
C ARG A 291 2.50 4.36 17.37
N LEU A 292 2.61 3.39 16.47
CA LEU A 292 3.49 3.49 15.29
C LEU A 292 3.02 4.57 14.30
N LEU A 293 1.72 4.74 14.09
CA LEU A 293 1.15 5.76 13.22
C LEU A 293 1.29 7.17 13.81
N ALA A 294 1.00 7.35 15.10
CA ALA A 294 1.27 8.62 15.78
C ALA A 294 2.77 8.91 15.84
N ARG A 295 3.61 7.90 16.09
CA ARG A 295 5.07 8.01 16.02
C ARG A 295 5.50 8.44 14.62
N LYS A 296 5.00 7.79 13.57
CA LYS A 296 5.30 8.13 12.19
C LYS A 296 4.86 9.56 11.88
N TRP A 297 3.63 9.94 12.19
CA TRP A 297 3.12 11.29 11.93
C TRP A 297 3.90 12.36 12.72
N TYR A 298 4.05 12.17 14.03
CA TYR A 298 4.78 13.09 14.91
C TYR A 298 6.23 13.28 14.44
N PHE A 299 6.95 12.19 14.17
CA PHE A 299 8.34 12.29 13.69
C PHE A 299 8.44 12.78 12.24
N GLU A 300 7.52 12.43 11.34
CA GLU A 300 7.55 12.91 9.95
C GLU A 300 7.25 14.41 9.88
N GLU A 301 6.31 14.93 10.67
CA GLU A 301 6.03 16.37 10.68
C GLU A 301 7.03 17.18 11.49
N ARG A 302 7.45 16.74 12.67
CA ARG A 302 8.52 17.42 13.44
C ARG A 302 9.87 17.38 12.73
N LYS A 303 10.15 16.35 11.93
CA LYS A 303 11.34 16.29 11.06
C LYS A 303 11.24 17.27 9.89
N LYS A 304 10.04 17.53 9.35
CA LYS A 304 9.83 18.60 8.37
C LYS A 304 10.00 19.98 9.00
N SER A 305 9.57 20.18 10.25
CA SER A 305 9.68 21.46 10.94
C SER A 305 11.03 21.73 11.63
N LYS A 306 11.92 20.73 11.76
CA LYS A 306 13.24 20.81 12.43
C LYS A 306 13.18 21.31 13.89
N LYS A 307 12.04 21.16 14.56
CA LYS A 307 11.78 21.71 15.91
C LYS A 307 11.43 20.61 16.91
N MET A 308 12.36 19.71 17.19
CA MET A 308 12.22 18.83 18.34
C MET A 308 12.93 19.50 19.53
N THR A 309 12.20 19.82 20.60
CA THR A 309 12.77 20.51 21.76
C THR A 309 13.82 19.64 22.45
N ASP A 310 14.76 20.24 23.17
CA ASP A 310 15.79 19.49 23.90
C ASP A 310 15.18 18.52 24.94
N THR A 311 14.02 18.89 25.51
CA THR A 311 13.27 18.05 26.44
C THR A 311 12.66 16.84 25.75
N GLU A 312 12.05 17.01 24.57
CA GLU A 312 11.51 15.91 23.76
C GLU A 312 12.61 14.96 23.28
N GLN A 313 13.78 15.51 22.90
CA GLN A 313 14.95 14.71 22.54
C GLN A 313 15.44 13.88 23.71
N GLN A 314 15.54 14.47 24.90
CA GLN A 314 15.96 13.77 26.11
C GLN A 314 14.97 12.65 26.50
N LEU A 315 13.67 12.93 26.52
CA LEU A 315 12.62 11.94 26.82
C LEU A 315 12.64 10.75 25.84
N TYR A 316 12.80 11.02 24.54
CA TYR A 316 12.91 9.97 23.54
C TYR A 316 14.15 9.08 23.75
N GLN A 317 15.28 9.69 24.12
CA GLN A 317 16.49 8.94 24.48
C GLN A 317 16.28 8.12 25.75
N ASP A 318 15.60 8.66 26.76
CA ASP A 318 15.32 7.99 28.03
C ASP A 318 14.40 6.78 27.85
N GLU A 319 13.38 6.85 26.98
CA GLU A 319 12.51 5.70 26.65
C GLU A 319 13.30 4.58 25.97
N ILE A 320 14.16 4.93 25.01
CA ILE A 320 15.07 3.98 24.36
C ILE A 320 15.98 3.32 25.40
N LEU A 321 16.57 4.11 26.29
CA LEU A 321 17.45 3.63 27.34
C LEU A 321 16.71 2.72 28.33
N LYS A 322 15.46 3.03 28.68
CA LYS A 322 14.60 2.18 29.51
C LYS A 322 14.38 0.82 28.85
N ARG A 323 13.96 0.77 27.57
CA ARG A 323 13.79 -0.50 26.85
C ARG A 323 15.09 -1.30 26.74
N ILE A 324 16.22 -0.63 26.52
CA ILE A 324 17.54 -1.29 26.50
C ILE A 324 17.86 -1.88 27.88
N LYS A 325 17.51 -1.18 28.96
CA LYS A 325 17.69 -1.63 30.35
C LYS A 325 16.78 -2.81 30.71
N ASP A 326 15.54 -2.84 30.19
CA ASP A 326 14.60 -3.93 30.39
C ASP A 326 15.05 -5.25 29.71
N GLY A 327 16.01 -5.17 28.78
CA GLY A 327 16.69 -6.32 28.19
C GLY A 327 15.96 -6.93 26.98
N GLU A 328 16.56 -8.00 26.44
CA GLU A 328 15.92 -8.80 25.39
C GLU A 328 14.73 -9.58 25.97
N ASN A 329 13.61 -9.60 25.24
CA ASN A 329 12.40 -10.32 25.61
C ASN A 329 11.67 -10.79 24.34
N ARG A 330 10.44 -11.27 24.46
CA ARG A 330 9.70 -11.82 23.30
C ARG A 330 9.56 -10.83 22.14
N THR A 331 9.38 -9.54 22.44
CA THR A 331 9.17 -8.46 21.48
C THR A 331 10.36 -7.52 21.34
N THR A 332 11.43 -7.67 22.13
CA THR A 332 12.64 -6.84 22.06
C THR A 332 13.87 -7.70 21.80
N GLU A 333 14.64 -7.38 20.76
CA GLU A 333 15.91 -8.07 20.44
C GLU A 333 17.03 -7.05 20.19
N PHE A 334 18.25 -7.39 20.59
CA PHE A 334 19.46 -6.61 20.38
C PHE A 334 20.42 -7.31 19.41
N LYS A 335 21.09 -6.51 18.58
CA LYS A 335 22.21 -6.95 17.75
C LYS A 335 23.31 -5.91 17.84
N ALA A 336 24.50 -6.33 18.24
CA ALA A 336 25.62 -5.41 18.36
C ALA A 336 25.93 -4.71 17.02
N TYR A 337 25.86 -5.46 15.92
CA TYR A 337 26.21 -4.98 14.58
C TYR A 337 25.37 -5.62 13.48
N LEU A 338 25.23 -4.93 12.35
CA LEU A 338 24.59 -5.47 11.15
C LEU A 338 25.51 -6.43 10.39
N ARG A 339 26.79 -6.10 10.26
CA ARG A 339 27.78 -6.93 9.56
C ARG A 339 29.19 -6.87 10.12
N TRP A 340 29.53 -5.91 10.99
CA TRP A 340 30.83 -5.84 11.62
C TRP A 340 31.07 -7.00 12.59
N ASN A 341 32.15 -7.75 12.40
CA ASN A 341 32.57 -8.80 13.33
C ASN A 341 33.70 -8.30 14.22
N GLU A 342 33.47 -8.25 15.54
CA GLU A 342 34.44 -7.71 16.48
C GLU A 342 35.70 -8.56 16.66
N TYR A 343 35.63 -9.87 16.42
CA TYR A 343 36.77 -10.77 16.58
C TYR A 343 37.68 -10.70 15.35
N THR A 344 37.10 -10.81 14.15
CA THR A 344 37.87 -10.82 12.91
C THR A 344 38.20 -9.42 12.38
N LYS A 345 37.59 -8.37 12.96
CA LYS A 345 37.69 -6.97 12.51
C LYS A 345 37.36 -6.79 11.02
N LYS A 346 36.49 -7.63 10.48
CA LYS A 346 36.09 -7.67 9.06
C LYS A 346 34.58 -7.81 8.92
N PRO A 347 33.97 -7.34 7.81
CA PRO A 347 32.55 -7.54 7.55
C PRO A 347 32.23 -9.03 7.38
N ASN A 348 31.16 -9.49 8.02
CA ASN A 348 30.69 -10.86 8.00
C ASN A 348 29.22 -10.94 7.56
N ASN A 349 28.98 -11.52 6.38
CA ASN A 349 27.64 -11.67 5.81
C ASN A 349 26.72 -12.59 6.63
N LYS A 350 27.25 -13.45 7.51
CA LYS A 350 26.43 -14.26 8.43
C LYS A 350 25.72 -13.41 9.48
N LEU A 351 26.30 -12.29 9.91
CA LEU A 351 25.68 -11.38 10.87
C LEU A 351 24.46 -10.68 10.25
N LYS A 352 24.60 -10.24 8.99
CA LYS A 352 23.49 -9.69 8.21
C LYS A 352 22.32 -10.66 8.12
N PHE A 353 22.62 -11.95 7.89
CA PHE A 353 21.59 -12.98 7.86
C PHE A 353 20.91 -13.18 9.22
N LYS A 354 21.63 -13.05 10.34
CA LYS A 354 21.02 -13.10 11.69
C LYS A 354 20.00 -11.98 11.90
N VAL A 355 20.32 -10.75 11.47
CA VAL A 355 19.39 -9.60 11.54
C VAL A 355 18.12 -9.87 10.75
N VAL A 356 18.26 -10.30 9.49
CA VAL A 356 17.12 -10.65 8.63
C VAL A 356 16.30 -11.79 9.22
N LYS A 357 16.96 -12.80 9.82
CA LYS A 357 16.28 -13.90 10.49
C LYS A 357 15.41 -13.41 11.66
N THR A 358 15.92 -12.46 12.47
CA THR A 358 15.13 -11.83 13.54
C THR A 358 13.92 -11.09 12.97
N ILE A 359 14.09 -10.32 11.90
CA ILE A 359 13.01 -9.56 11.28
C ILE A 359 11.88 -10.51 10.83
N ALA A 360 12.21 -11.57 10.09
CA ALA A 360 11.23 -12.57 9.66
C ALA A 360 10.58 -13.29 10.85
N ALA A 361 11.36 -13.64 11.89
CA ALA A 361 10.84 -14.29 13.08
C ALA A 361 9.80 -13.42 13.80
N MET A 362 10.09 -12.12 13.95
CA MET A 362 9.15 -11.15 14.52
C MET A 362 7.91 -10.97 13.66
N MET A 363 8.03 -10.89 12.32
CA MET A 363 6.87 -10.82 11.41
C MET A 363 5.98 -12.06 11.46
N ASN A 364 6.56 -13.25 11.65
CA ASN A 364 5.82 -14.50 11.84
C ASN A 364 5.23 -14.65 13.25
N SER A 365 5.59 -13.73 14.17
CA SER A 365 5.19 -13.71 15.57
C SER A 365 4.45 -12.41 15.88
N GLU A 366 4.37 -11.99 17.14
CA GLU A 366 3.65 -10.78 17.60
C GLU A 366 4.26 -9.43 17.11
N GLY A 367 5.27 -9.44 16.24
CA GLY A 367 6.05 -8.25 15.93
C GLY A 367 7.08 -7.93 17.01
N GLY A 368 7.53 -6.67 17.06
CA GLY A 368 8.49 -6.21 18.07
C GLY A 368 9.44 -5.11 17.60
N ILE A 369 10.49 -4.89 18.39
CA ILE A 369 11.54 -3.91 18.14
C ILE A 369 12.90 -4.63 18.13
N LEU A 370 13.65 -4.41 17.06
CA LEU A 370 15.04 -4.84 16.94
C LEU A 370 15.97 -3.64 17.00
N PHE A 371 16.84 -3.60 18.00
CA PHE A 371 17.91 -2.61 18.11
C PHE A 371 19.20 -3.14 17.50
N ILE A 372 19.83 -2.37 16.62
CA ILE A 372 21.17 -2.62 16.09
C ILE A 372 22.11 -1.52 16.61
N GLY A 373 23.30 -1.93 17.10
CA GLY A 373 24.22 -1.06 17.84
C GLY A 373 24.15 -1.25 19.35
N VAL A 374 23.47 -2.31 19.81
CA VAL A 374 23.29 -2.67 21.22
C VAL A 374 23.69 -4.13 21.42
N LYS A 375 24.56 -4.42 22.39
CA LYS A 375 24.93 -5.80 22.75
C LYS A 375 23.84 -6.45 23.60
N ASN A 376 23.89 -7.77 23.73
CA ASN A 376 22.90 -8.54 24.50
C ASN A 376 22.81 -8.14 25.98
N ASN A 377 23.86 -7.54 26.54
CA ASN A 377 23.89 -7.01 27.90
C ASN A 377 23.38 -5.55 28.01
N GLY A 378 22.83 -4.98 26.93
CA GLY A 378 22.37 -3.59 26.87
C GLY A 378 23.48 -2.55 26.62
N GLU A 379 24.74 -2.97 26.46
CA GLU A 379 25.84 -2.03 26.16
C GLU A 379 25.66 -1.41 24.77
N ILE A 380 25.61 -0.08 24.71
CA ILE A 380 25.49 0.68 23.46
C ILE A 380 26.86 0.78 22.80
N VAL A 381 27.02 0.04 21.71
CA VAL A 381 28.27 -0.02 20.93
C VAL A 381 28.24 0.85 19.69
N GLY A 382 27.05 1.20 19.19
CA GLY A 382 26.83 2.00 18.01
C GLY A 382 27.04 1.24 16.69
N ILE A 383 26.60 1.84 15.59
CA ILE A 383 26.67 1.27 14.23
C ILE A 383 27.75 1.92 13.33
N GLU A 384 28.62 2.75 13.90
CA GLU A 384 29.68 3.44 13.17
C GLU A 384 30.70 2.46 12.56
N LYS A 385 30.95 1.34 13.26
CA LYS A 385 31.80 0.26 12.72
C LYS A 385 31.17 -0.40 11.49
N ASP A 386 29.83 -0.44 11.40
CA ASP A 386 29.15 -0.90 10.19
C ASP A 386 29.26 0.14 9.06
N TYR A 387 29.12 1.44 9.37
CA TYR A 387 29.30 2.52 8.38
C TYR A 387 30.65 2.42 7.67
N ALA A 388 31.73 2.14 8.42
CA ALA A 388 33.07 2.00 7.87
C ALA A 388 33.21 0.85 6.84
N THR A 389 32.28 -0.11 6.82
CA THR A 389 32.29 -1.24 5.87
C THR A 389 31.57 -0.96 4.55
N PHE A 390 30.95 0.21 4.41
CA PHE A 390 30.23 0.60 3.19
C PHE A 390 31.13 1.39 2.24
N ASN A 391 30.69 1.49 0.99
CA ASN A 391 31.41 2.25 -0.06
C ASN A 391 31.58 3.72 0.35
N LYS A 392 32.69 4.33 -0.08
CA LYS A 392 32.94 5.77 0.12
C LYS A 392 31.73 6.60 -0.35
N GLY A 393 31.30 7.56 0.47
CA GLY A 393 30.09 8.37 0.23
C GLY A 393 28.77 7.75 0.74
N LYS A 394 28.79 6.52 1.26
CA LYS A 394 27.63 5.84 1.89
C LYS A 394 27.90 5.40 3.33
N GLN A 395 28.92 5.99 3.98
CA GLN A 395 29.32 5.67 5.34
C GLN A 395 28.50 6.48 6.37
N ASN A 396 27.18 6.39 6.29
CA ASN A 396 26.23 7.17 7.07
C ASN A 396 24.90 6.41 7.25
N ARG A 397 23.93 7.02 7.96
CA ARG A 397 22.59 6.46 8.20
C ARG A 397 21.88 6.00 6.93
N ASP A 398 21.93 6.82 5.87
CA ASP A 398 21.29 6.51 4.59
C ASP A 398 21.89 5.26 3.93
N GLY A 399 23.22 5.15 3.93
CA GLY A 399 23.92 3.98 3.41
C GLY A 399 23.63 2.71 4.21
N PHE A 400 23.53 2.83 5.53
CA PHE A 400 23.13 1.73 6.41
C PHE A 400 21.69 1.27 6.12
N GLN A 401 20.75 2.21 6.06
CA GLN A 401 19.35 1.92 5.77
C GLN A 401 19.19 1.27 4.39
N LEU A 402 19.88 1.78 3.37
CA LEU A 402 19.88 1.19 2.03
C LEU A 402 20.42 -0.24 2.04
N PHE A 403 21.52 -0.49 2.75
CA PHE A 403 22.12 -1.83 2.86
C PHE A 403 21.19 -2.81 3.57
N LEU A 404 20.55 -2.39 4.67
CA LEU A 404 19.58 -3.19 5.42
C LEU A 404 18.35 -3.50 4.57
N ASN A 405 17.78 -2.49 3.90
CA ASN A 405 16.64 -2.68 2.98
C ASN A 405 16.98 -3.65 1.85
N ASN A 406 18.17 -3.55 1.26
CA ASN A 406 18.61 -4.50 0.24
C ASN A 406 18.76 -5.93 0.79
N ALA A 407 19.21 -6.08 2.04
CA ALA A 407 19.26 -7.39 2.69
C ALA A 407 17.86 -7.97 2.90
N ILE A 408 16.93 -7.18 3.43
CA ILE A 408 15.53 -7.61 3.63
C ILE A 408 14.89 -7.96 2.29
N LYS A 409 15.05 -7.11 1.27
CA LYS A 409 14.56 -7.36 -0.10
C LYS A 409 15.12 -8.66 -0.69
N GLN A 410 16.41 -8.92 -0.49
CA GLN A 410 17.08 -10.11 -1.01
C GLN A 410 16.52 -11.41 -0.39
N TYR A 411 16.28 -11.41 0.92
CA TYR A 411 15.98 -12.62 1.68
C TYR A 411 14.49 -12.82 1.96
N ILE A 412 13.73 -11.76 2.20
CA ILE A 412 12.31 -11.82 2.57
C ILE A 412 11.44 -11.39 1.39
N GLY A 413 11.80 -10.28 0.74
CA GLY A 413 11.11 -9.76 -0.45
C GLY A 413 10.51 -8.37 -0.25
N LEU A 414 10.31 -7.65 -1.36
CA LEU A 414 9.93 -6.23 -1.33
C LEU A 414 8.51 -5.98 -0.80
N LYS A 415 7.56 -6.90 -1.05
CA LYS A 415 6.15 -6.77 -0.63
C LYS A 415 5.95 -6.64 0.88
N TYR A 416 6.95 -7.00 1.67
CA TYR A 416 6.88 -6.98 3.14
C TYR A 416 7.44 -5.69 3.76
N ASN A 417 7.78 -4.68 2.96
CA ASN A 417 8.25 -3.38 3.45
C ASN A 417 7.21 -2.64 4.30
N ILE A 418 5.92 -2.94 4.14
CA ILE A 418 4.83 -2.36 4.93
C ILE A 418 4.83 -2.83 6.39
N PHE A 419 5.49 -3.96 6.67
CA PHE A 419 5.52 -4.58 8.00
C PHE A 419 6.70 -4.14 8.86
N TYR A 420 7.52 -3.17 8.41
CA TYR A 420 8.56 -2.63 9.27
C TYR A 420 8.88 -1.16 8.98
N SER A 421 9.40 -0.47 9.98
CA SER A 421 9.97 0.87 9.86
C SER A 421 11.38 0.91 10.44
N ILE A 422 12.26 1.71 9.84
CA ILE A 422 13.64 1.90 10.29
C ILE A 422 13.77 3.34 10.78
N ALA A 423 14.23 3.50 12.01
CA ALA A 423 14.59 4.77 12.61
C ALA A 423 16.02 4.73 13.14
N PHE A 424 16.57 5.91 13.41
CA PHE A 424 17.88 6.06 14.03
C PHE A 424 17.76 6.99 15.24
N ALA A 425 18.49 6.66 16.29
CA ALA A 425 18.64 7.52 17.46
C ALA A 425 20.12 7.71 17.77
N ASN A 426 20.50 8.90 18.23
CA ASN A 426 21.84 9.14 18.74
C ASN A 426 21.78 9.07 20.28
N ILE A 427 22.41 8.04 20.85
CA ILE A 427 22.46 7.82 22.29
C ILE A 427 23.93 7.88 22.73
N LYS A 428 24.26 8.79 23.64
CA LYS A 428 25.64 8.97 24.14
C LYS A 428 26.66 9.12 23.00
N LYS A 429 26.34 9.93 21.98
CA LYS A 429 27.16 10.18 20.77
C LYS A 429 27.35 8.96 19.87
N LYS A 430 26.54 7.91 20.04
CA LYS A 430 26.55 6.72 19.19
C LYS A 430 25.22 6.57 18.48
N ASP A 431 25.26 6.31 17.18
CA ASP A 431 24.08 5.98 16.41
C ASP A 431 23.65 4.54 16.70
N ILE A 432 22.37 4.36 16.99
CA ILE A 432 21.71 3.06 17.00
C ILE A 432 20.62 3.04 15.93
N CYS A 433 20.42 1.88 15.32
CA CYS A 433 19.32 1.63 14.39
C CYS A 433 18.19 0.91 15.13
N ILE A 434 16.97 1.40 14.98
CA ILE A 434 15.77 0.85 15.61
C ILE A 434 14.86 0.40 14.50
N ILE A 435 14.54 -0.90 14.47
CA ILE A 435 13.62 -1.47 13.50
C ILE A 435 12.36 -1.85 14.25
N THR A 436 11.25 -1.19 13.96
CA THR A 436 9.95 -1.61 14.49
C THR A 436 9.28 -2.51 13.48
N ILE A 437 8.82 -3.68 13.91
CA ILE A 437 8.37 -4.78 13.06
C ILE A 437 6.95 -5.15 13.48
N LYS A 438 6.03 -5.20 12.52
CA LYS A 438 4.65 -5.64 12.70
C LYS A 438 4.53 -7.15 12.47
N SER A 439 3.57 -7.77 13.14
CA SER A 439 3.07 -9.09 12.73
C SER A 439 2.56 -9.02 11.29
N SER A 440 2.77 -10.08 10.54
CA SER A 440 2.32 -10.19 9.15
C SER A 440 0.99 -10.93 9.03
N ASP A 441 0.25 -10.62 7.97
CA ASP A 441 -1.05 -11.24 7.65
C ASP A 441 -0.94 -12.63 7.02
N GLY A 442 0.29 -13.15 6.88
CA GLY A 442 0.56 -14.48 6.34
C GLY A 442 2.04 -14.86 6.49
N PRO A 443 2.39 -16.14 6.25
CA PRO A 443 3.71 -16.65 6.57
C PRO A 443 4.84 -15.98 5.77
N ILE A 444 5.90 -15.63 6.48
CA ILE A 444 7.16 -15.08 5.95
C ILE A 444 8.20 -16.18 5.87
N TYR A 445 8.64 -16.46 4.64
CA TYR A 445 9.74 -17.37 4.36
C TYR A 445 10.99 -16.60 3.99
N ILE A 446 12.12 -17.02 4.55
CA ILE A 446 13.44 -16.50 4.19
C ILE A 446 14.00 -17.34 3.04
N LYS A 447 14.17 -16.71 1.89
CA LYS A 447 14.72 -17.31 0.66
C LYS A 447 16.21 -17.59 0.81
N LYS A 448 16.61 -18.82 0.48
CA LYS A 448 18.02 -19.20 0.36
C LYS A 448 18.30 -19.70 -1.06
N LYS A 449 19.39 -19.23 -1.68
CA LYS A 449 19.73 -19.52 -3.09
C LYS A 449 19.85 -21.03 -3.43
N HIS A 450 20.17 -21.88 -2.46
CA HIS A 450 20.49 -23.31 -2.68
C HIS A 450 19.91 -24.25 -1.60
N ASP A 451 18.96 -23.78 -0.79
CA ASP A 451 18.42 -24.52 0.36
C ASP A 451 16.92 -24.26 0.44
N LYS A 452 16.18 -25.14 1.11
CA LYS A 452 14.74 -24.96 1.31
C LYS A 452 14.50 -23.63 2.05
N ASP A 453 13.43 -22.96 1.64
CA ASP A 453 12.96 -21.73 2.27
C ASP A 453 12.80 -21.93 3.78
N LEU A 454 13.27 -20.95 4.54
CA LEU A 454 13.38 -21.05 5.99
C LEU A 454 12.21 -20.31 6.65
N PHE A 455 11.42 -21.04 7.45
CA PHE A 455 10.40 -20.49 8.34
C PHE A 455 10.93 -20.41 9.78
N VAL A 456 10.79 -19.24 10.40
CA VAL A 456 11.30 -18.95 11.76
C VAL A 456 10.28 -18.16 12.54
N ILE A 457 10.20 -18.40 13.85
CA ILE A 457 9.32 -17.69 14.79
C ILE A 457 10.11 -17.21 16.01
N ARG A 458 9.50 -16.34 16.82
CA ARG A 458 9.97 -15.97 18.16
C ARG A 458 9.48 -17.01 19.16
N ALA A 459 10.39 -17.58 19.94
CA ALA A 459 10.09 -18.44 21.08
C ALA A 459 11.10 -18.16 22.21
N ASP A 460 10.63 -18.02 23.45
CA ASP A 460 11.44 -17.84 24.67
C ASP A 460 12.53 -16.76 24.58
N GLY A 461 12.21 -15.61 23.96
CA GLY A 461 13.16 -14.50 23.79
C GLY A 461 14.20 -14.69 22.67
N GLY A 462 14.10 -15.76 21.88
CA GLY A 462 15.01 -16.08 20.76
C GLY A 462 14.29 -16.42 19.45
N ASN A 463 15.09 -16.76 18.42
CA ASN A 463 14.60 -17.12 17.08
C ASN A 463 14.66 -18.63 16.84
N SER A 464 13.50 -19.29 16.85
CA SER A 464 13.38 -20.74 16.63
C SER A 464 13.04 -21.08 15.19
N LYS A 465 13.76 -22.07 14.63
CA LYS A 465 13.44 -22.66 13.33
C LYS A 465 12.47 -23.81 13.58
N LEU A 466 11.31 -23.78 12.94
CA LEU A 466 10.38 -24.89 12.97
C LEU A 466 10.73 -25.91 11.87
N ASN A 467 10.49 -27.19 12.15
CA ASN A 467 10.52 -28.22 11.11
C ASN A 467 9.29 -28.05 10.19
N ILE A 468 9.22 -28.80 9.08
CA ILE A 468 8.14 -28.65 8.10
C ILE A 468 6.75 -28.91 8.71
N LYS A 469 6.64 -29.92 9.59
CA LYS A 469 5.39 -30.30 10.23
C LYS A 469 4.93 -29.21 11.21
N ASP A 470 5.81 -28.81 12.13
CA ASP A 470 5.50 -27.79 13.14
C ASP A 470 5.23 -26.42 12.48
N ALA A 471 5.95 -26.09 11.40
CA ALA A 471 5.69 -24.88 10.63
C ALA A 471 4.29 -24.91 10.00
N HIS A 472 3.89 -26.04 9.43
CA HIS A 472 2.56 -26.19 8.84
C HIS A 472 1.44 -26.06 9.90
N GLU A 473 1.59 -26.71 11.05
CA GLU A 473 0.65 -26.61 12.17
C GLU A 473 0.58 -25.17 12.71
N TYR A 474 1.73 -24.54 12.94
CA TYR A 474 1.80 -23.15 13.40
C TYR A 474 1.12 -22.19 12.41
N ILE A 475 1.38 -22.35 11.11
CA ILE A 475 0.79 -21.52 10.06
C ILE A 475 -0.74 -21.67 10.06
N LYS A 476 -1.24 -22.90 10.19
CA LYS A 476 -2.67 -23.18 10.26
C LYS A 476 -3.30 -22.57 11.51
N MET A 477 -2.65 -22.66 12.67
CA MET A 477 -3.16 -22.06 13.91
C MET A 477 -3.23 -20.53 13.83
N ARG A 478 -2.24 -19.90 13.20
CA ARG A 478 -2.10 -18.44 13.17
C ARG A 478 -2.92 -17.77 12.06
N TRP A 479 -2.96 -18.38 10.88
CA TRP A 479 -3.54 -17.78 9.67
C TRP A 479 -4.58 -18.66 8.96
N GLY A 480 -4.83 -19.88 9.42
CA GLY A 480 -5.85 -20.77 8.86
C GLY A 480 -7.25 -20.34 9.30
N LYS A 481 -7.84 -19.39 8.57
CA LYS A 481 -9.29 -19.19 8.52
C LYS A 481 -9.86 -19.90 7.31
#